data_AF-A0A1M7PQS0-F1
#
_entry.id   AF-A0A1M7PQS0-F1
#
_cell.length_a   1.000
_cell.length_b   1.000
_cell.length_c   1.000
_cell.angle_alpha   90.00
_cell.angle_beta   90.00
_cell.angle_gamma   90.00
#
_symmetry.space_group_name_H-M   'P 1'
#
loop_
_entity.id
_entity.type
_entity.pdbx_description
1 polymer ?
#
loop_
_entity_poly.entity_id
_entity_poly.type
_entity_poly.pdbx_seq_one_letter_code
_entity_poly.pdbx_strand_id
1 'polypeptide(L)'
;MLISSIPLLVGARFDLRVKMPRSEGLKTIDVSATCMWCHEDETPGCYDSGFELSEMSTDYLELVRILRQYFCFYPSLEASA
;
A
#
# COMPACT_ATOMS: atom_id res chain seq x y z
N MET A 1 2.66 -3.19 2.20
CA MET A 1 4.04 -3.70 2.20
C MET A 1 4.87 -2.76 1.35
N LEU A 2 6.03 -2.35 1.86
CA LEU A 2 7.03 -1.56 1.13
C LEU A 2 8.26 -2.45 0.94
N ILE A 3 8.81 -2.45 -0.28
CA ILE A 3 10.04 -3.19 -0.62
C ILE A 3 11.20 -2.19 -0.66
N SER A 4 12.31 -2.49 0.02
CA SER A 4 13.50 -1.64 0.04
C SER A 4 14.80 -2.45 -0.01
N SER A 5 15.87 -1.84 -0.50
CA SER A 5 17.22 -2.44 -0.51
C SER A 5 17.96 -2.28 0.83
N ILE A 6 17.29 -1.71 1.83
CA ILE A 6 17.82 -1.49 3.18
C ILE A 6 16.75 -1.90 4.19
N PRO A 7 17.15 -2.45 5.35
CA PRO A 7 16.22 -2.75 6.42
C PRO A 7 15.70 -1.47 7.05
N LEU A 8 14.40 -1.43 7.35
CA LEU A 8 13.75 -0.32 8.03
C LEU A 8 13.60 -0.62 9.52
N LEU A 9 13.80 0.41 10.35
CA LEU A 9 13.75 0.27 11.80
C LEU A 9 12.32 -0.02 12.28
N VAL A 10 12.09 -1.21 12.83
CA VAL A 10 10.82 -1.59 13.46
C VAL A 10 10.55 -0.71 14.68
N GLY A 11 9.31 -0.25 14.84
CA GLY A 11 8.86 0.66 15.89
C GLY A 11 9.11 2.15 15.59
N ALA A 12 9.89 2.48 14.55
CA ALA A 12 10.09 3.86 14.14
C ALA A 12 8.95 4.37 13.25
N ARG A 13 8.70 5.67 13.33
CA ARG A 13 7.74 6.40 12.51
C ARG A 13 8.43 7.01 11.30
N PHE A 14 7.79 6.87 10.14
CA PHE A 14 8.29 7.35 8.86
C PHE A 14 7.23 8.20 8.18
N ASP A 15 7.67 9.25 7.49
CA ASP A 15 6.84 9.98 6.54
C ASP A 15 7.06 9.39 5.15
N LEU A 16 5.99 8.84 4.58
CA LEU A 16 6.00 8.07 3.35
C LEU A 16 5.07 8.72 2.33
N ARG A 17 5.30 8.43 1.05
CA ARG A 17 4.46 8.89 -0.06
C ARG A 17 4.00 7.71 -0.90
N VAL A 18 2.69 7.50 -0.95
CA VAL A 18 2.06 6.57 -1.88
C VAL A 18 1.89 7.28 -3.22
N LYS A 19 2.37 6.65 -4.30
CA LYS A 19 2.27 7.16 -5.68
C LYS A 19 1.34 6.26 -6.47
N MET A 20 0.23 6.80 -6.96
CA MET A 20 -0.75 6.09 -7.76
C MET A 20 -0.69 6.56 -9.22
N PRO A 21 -0.55 5.63 -10.19
CA PRO A 21 -0.72 5.97 -11.58
C PRO A 21 -2.19 6.35 -11.86
N ARG A 22 -2.42 7.46 -12.57
CA ARG A 22 -3.71 7.85 -13.13
C ARG A 22 -3.58 8.02 -14.64
N SER A 23 -4.70 8.00 -15.35
CA SER A 23 -4.75 8.29 -16.79
C SER A 23 -4.18 9.67 -17.12
N GLU A 24 -4.38 10.63 -16.23
CA GLU A 24 -3.89 12.01 -16.34
C GLU A 24 -2.93 12.31 -15.17
N GLY A 25 -1.71 11.77 -15.24
CA GLY A 25 -0.62 12.08 -14.31
C GLY A 25 -0.52 11.18 -13.06
N LEU A 26 0.17 11.69 -12.04
CA LEU A 26 0.48 10.95 -10.81
C LEU A 26 -0.29 11.53 -9.63
N LYS A 27 -1.15 10.74 -8.98
CA LYS A 27 -1.73 11.11 -7.69
C LYS A 27 -0.77 10.67 -6.58
N THR A 28 -0.45 11.58 -5.67
CA THR A 28 0.39 11.29 -4.51
C THR A 28 -0.39 11.46 -3.22
N ILE A 29 -0.17 10.58 -2.25
CA ILE A 29 -0.78 10.64 -0.91
C ILE A 29 0.36 10.54 0.09
N ASP A 30 0.56 11.60 0.89
CA ASP A 30 1.51 11.58 1.98
C ASP A 30 0.87 10.93 3.20
N VAL A 31 1.61 10.03 3.85
CA VAL A 31 1.15 9.27 5.02
C VAL A 31 2.26 9.21 6.05
N SER A 32 1.89 9.25 7.33
CA SER A 32 2.82 9.04 8.43
C SER A 32 2.49 7.71 9.09
N ALA A 33 3.49 6.83 9.22
CA ALA A 33 3.26 5.43 9.54
C ALA A 33 4.38 4.83 10.37
N THR A 34 4.03 3.90 11.26
CA THR A 34 4.98 3.17 12.09
C THR A 34 5.33 1.84 11.43
N CYS A 35 6.63 1.54 11.32
CA CYS A 35 7.08 0.24 10.82
C CYS A 35 6.78 -0.83 11.88
N MET A 36 5.97 -1.83 11.53
CA MET A 36 5.54 -2.89 12.45
C MET A 36 6.42 -4.13 12.35
N TRP A 37 6.99 -4.37 11.17
CA TRP A 37 7.89 -5.48 10.90
C TRP A 37 8.74 -5.16 9.68
N CYS A 38 9.94 -5.73 9.63
CA CYS A 38 10.85 -5.67 8.50
C CYS A 38 11.58 -7.01 8.43
N HIS A 39 11.50 -7.70 7.30
CA HIS A 39 12.15 -8.99 7.07
C HIS A 39 12.85 -8.97 5.71
N GLU A 40 13.95 -9.72 5.60
CA GLU A 40 14.53 -9.98 4.29
C GLU A 40 13.58 -10.89 3.50
N ASP A 41 13.34 -10.54 2.24
CA ASP A 41 12.54 -11.33 1.29
C ASP A 41 13.36 -12.51 0.74
N GLU A 42 12.73 -13.40 -0.02
CA GLU A 42 13.40 -14.49 -0.75
C GLU A 42 14.49 -13.99 -1.69
N THR A 43 14.40 -12.73 -2.16
CA THR A 43 15.45 -12.07 -2.94
C THR A 43 16.51 -11.47 -1.99
N PRO A 44 17.76 -11.97 -1.97
CA PRO A 44 18.78 -11.45 -1.07
C PRO A 44 19.03 -9.94 -1.25
N GLY A 45 19.11 -9.22 -0.13
CA GLY A 45 19.27 -7.76 -0.13
C GLY A 45 17.99 -6.97 -0.43
N CYS A 46 16.84 -7.62 -0.59
CA CYS A 46 15.52 -6.99 -0.59
C CYS A 46 14.84 -7.22 0.76
N TYR A 47 14.21 -6.18 1.28
CA TYR A 47 13.49 -6.22 2.55
C TYR A 47 12.04 -5.82 2.35
N ASP A 48 11.13 -6.64 2.87
CA ASP A 48 9.72 -6.32 2.98
C ASP A 48 9.45 -5.69 4.34
N SER A 49 8.74 -4.57 4.33
CA SER A 49 8.31 -3.87 5.54
C SER A 49 6.80 -3.62 5.56
N GLY A 50 6.20 -3.84 6.73
CA GLY A 50 4.79 -3.55 7.00
C GLY A 50 4.63 -2.32 7.87
N PHE A 51 3.59 -1.54 7.59
CA PHE A 51 3.35 -0.27 8.25
C PHE A 51 1.93 -0.17 8.79
N GLU A 52 1.81 0.41 9.98
CA GLU A 52 0.55 0.88 10.53
C GLU A 52 0.45 2.39 10.33
N LEU A 53 -0.65 2.86 9.73
CA LEU A 53 -0.86 4.29 9.53
C LEU A 53 -1.22 4.97 10.85
N SER A 54 -0.56 6.10 11.13
CA SER A 54 -0.87 6.91 12.31
C SER A 54 -2.22 7.62 12.20
N GLU A 55 -2.64 7.94 10.98
CA GLU A 55 -3.92 8.58 10.69
C GLU A 55 -4.46 8.12 9.33
N MET A 56 -5.78 8.11 9.19
CA MET A 56 -6.47 7.70 7.96
C MET A 56 -7.00 8.94 7.25
N SER A 57 -6.21 9.52 6.35
CA SER A 57 -6.64 10.66 5.55
C SER A 57 -7.79 10.29 4.60
N THR A 58 -8.60 11.28 4.22
CA THR A 58 -9.69 11.07 3.24
C THR A 58 -9.17 10.54 1.90
N ASP A 59 -7.97 10.97 1.48
CA ASP A 59 -7.33 10.48 0.27
C ASP A 59 -6.93 9.01 0.36
N TYR A 60 -6.43 8.58 1.52
CA TYR A 60 -6.11 7.17 1.75
C TYR A 60 -7.36 6.31 1.81
N LEU A 61 -8.43 6.78 2.46
CA LEU A 61 -9.72 6.07 2.50
C LEU A 61 -10.33 5.90 1.11
N GLU A 62 -10.19 6.91 0.23
CA GLU A 62 -10.64 6.81 -1.15
C GLU A 62 -9.80 5.79 -1.95
N LEU A 63 -8.48 5.75 -1.73
CA LEU A 63 -7.64 4.68 -2.27
C LEU A 63 -8.13 3.30 -1.83
N VAL A 64 -8.42 3.10 -0.54
CA VAL A 64 -8.95 1.84 -0.02
C VAL A 64 -10.27 1.48 -0.69
N ARG A 65 -11.20 2.43 -0.87
CA ARG A 65 -12.46 2.19 -1.60
C ARG A 65 -12.22 1.75 -3.04
N ILE A 66 -11.35 2.43 -3.77
CA ILE A 66 -11.01 2.11 -5.16
C ILE A 66 -10.41 0.70 -5.25
N LEU A 67 -9.45 0.37 -4.39
CA LEU A 67 -8.84 -0.96 -4.37
C LEU A 67 -9.86 -2.05 -4.04
N ARG A 68 -10.75 -1.81 -3.07
CA ARG A 68 -11.84 -2.73 -2.77
C ARG A 68 -12.74 -2.97 -3.98
N GLN A 69 -13.15 -1.91 -4.68
CA GLN A 69 -13.96 -2.06 -5.88
C GLN A 69 -13.23 -2.81 -6.99
N TYR A 70 -11.93 -2.54 -7.18
CA TYR A 70 -11.13 -3.17 -8.24
C TYR A 70 -10.87 -4.66 -7.98
N PHE A 71 -10.58 -5.05 -6.73
CA PHE A 71 -10.24 -6.42 -6.36
C PHE A 71 -11.43 -7.26 -5.85
N CYS A 72 -12.62 -6.66 -5.71
CA CYS A 72 -13.83 -7.42 -5.45
C CYS A 72 -14.45 -7.91 -6.77
N PHE A 73 -14.53 -9.24 -6.92
CA PHE A 73 -15.29 -9.86 -7.99
C PHE A 73 -16.72 -10.05 -7.52
N TYR A 74 -17.66 -9.37 -8.18
CA TYR A 74 -19.09 -9.57 -7.91
C TYR A 74 -19.60 -10.72 -8.77
N PRO A 75 -20.19 -11.76 -8.18
CA PRO A 75 -20.92 -12.77 -8.95
C PRO A 75 -22.18 -12.10 -9.47
N SER A 76 -22.17 -11.60 -10.70
CA SER A 76 -23.38 -11.13 -11.35
C SER A 76 -23.43 -11.56 -12.81
N LEU A 77 -24.39 -12.47 -13.03
CA LEU A 77 -24.90 -13.09 -14.24
C LEU A 77 -24.04 -14.22 -14.82
N GLU A 78 -24.65 -15.41 -14.85
CA GLU A 78 -24.20 -16.53 -15.65
C GLU A 78 -23.75 -16.05 -17.02
N ALA A 79 -22.61 -16.57 -17.47
CA ALA A 79 -22.34 -16.60 -18.89
C ALA A 79 -23.47 -17.41 -19.53
N SER A 80 -24.48 -16.72 -20.07
CA SER A 80 -25.43 -17.33 -21.00
C SER A 80 -24.61 -17.91 -22.14
N ALA A 81 -24.47 -19.22 -22.16
CA ALA A 81 -23.98 -20.01 -23.28
C ALA A 81 -25.15 -20.79 -23.89
#